data_AF-A0A8J7XS33-F1
#
_entry.id   AF-A0A8J7XS33-F1
#
_cell.length_a   1.000
_cell.length_b   1.000
_cell.length_c   1.000
_cell.angle_alpha   90.00
_cell.angle_beta   90.00
_cell.angle_gamma   90.00
#
_symmetry.space_group_name_H-M   'P 1'
#
loop_
_entity.id
_entity.type
_entity.pdbx_description
1 polymer ?
#
loop_
_entity_poly.entity_id
_entity_poly.type
_entity_poly.pdbx_seq_one_letter_code
_entity_poly.pdbx_strand_id
1 'polypeptide(L)'
;MGKIHEITNREKELLNALGKYPEISMKKLLGYTRYKRVSSISRKFNQFKNKRILRGPVYDIDYNKLCKNTLHWLFCILETRQSHETVISYLKLIEPLIWTYPVLSPHKELLCAGFISSNDTEVTALFQLLKENGIISDYIVSYWVPLYI
;
A
#
# COMPACT_ATOMS: atom_id res chain seq x y z
N MET A 1 -11.64 22.66 4.56
CA MET A 1 -10.41 22.10 5.15
C MET A 1 -10.72 21.68 6.59
N GLY A 2 -10.69 20.38 6.88
CA GLY A 2 -11.02 19.87 8.22
C GLY A 2 -10.00 20.33 9.25
N LYS A 3 -10.46 20.67 10.47
CA LYS A 3 -9.57 20.99 11.61
C LYS A 3 -8.54 19.87 11.77
N ILE A 4 -7.26 20.20 11.62
CA ILE A 4 -6.15 19.29 11.91
C ILE A 4 -6.26 18.97 13.40
N HIS A 5 -6.72 17.77 13.72
CA HIS A 5 -6.81 17.34 15.11
C HIS A 5 -5.39 17.02 15.58
N GLU A 6 -4.85 17.89 16.41
CA GLU A 6 -3.51 17.73 16.95
C GLU A 6 -3.46 16.46 17.82
N ILE A 7 -2.55 15.54 17.45
CA ILE A 7 -2.37 14.28 18.16
C ILE A 7 -1.61 14.58 19.46
N THR A 8 -2.22 14.25 20.59
CA THR A 8 -1.61 14.50 21.92
C THR A 8 -0.42 13.56 22.18
N ASN A 9 0.47 13.92 23.10
CA ASN A 9 1.64 13.08 23.43
C ASN A 9 1.26 11.67 23.92
N ARG A 10 0.15 11.52 24.67
CA ARG A 10 -0.36 10.19 25.08
C ARG A 10 -0.85 9.36 23.90
N GLU A 11 -1.44 10.01 22.91
CA GLU A 11 -1.90 9.35 21.68
C GLU A 11 -0.71 8.93 20.81
N LYS A 12 0.34 9.76 20.72
CA LYS A 12 1.60 9.40 20.06
C LYS A 12 2.25 8.17 20.72
N GLU A 13 2.30 8.13 22.06
CA GLU A 13 2.82 6.96 22.79
C GLU A 13 2.04 5.69 22.46
N LEU A 14 0.71 5.77 22.42
CA LEU A 14 -0.14 4.63 22.03
C LEU A 14 0.09 4.20 20.58
N LEU A 15 0.17 5.13 19.64
CA LEU A 15 0.45 4.83 18.24
C LEU A 15 1.84 4.19 18.06
N ASN A 16 2.86 4.69 18.78
CA ASN A 16 4.20 4.11 18.76
C ASN A 16 4.21 2.68 19.33
N ALA A 17 3.51 2.44 20.44
CA ALA A 17 3.41 1.11 21.03
C ALA A 17 2.71 0.12 20.08
N LEU A 18 1.63 0.55 19.42
CA LEU A 18 0.91 -0.25 18.43
C LEU A 18 1.76 -0.52 17.17
N GLY A 19 2.53 0.47 16.69
CA GLY A 19 3.42 0.30 15.55
C GLY A 19 4.59 -0.65 15.84
N LYS A 20 5.14 -0.59 17.07
CA LYS A 20 6.24 -1.47 17.49
C LYS A 20 5.79 -2.90 17.79
N TYR A 21 4.58 -3.07 18.33
CA TYR A 21 4.05 -4.36 18.75
C TYR A 21 2.62 -4.56 18.21
N PRO A 22 2.43 -4.83 16.92
CA PRO A 22 1.10 -4.89 16.30
C PRO A 22 0.16 -5.93 16.92
N GLU A 23 0.70 -7.02 17.49
CA GLU A 23 -0.06 -8.11 18.09
C GLU A 23 -0.28 -7.97 19.61
N ILE A 24 0.14 -6.83 20.18
CA ILE A 24 0.03 -6.63 21.63
C ILE A 24 -1.42 -6.55 22.09
N SER A 25 -1.73 -7.26 23.19
CA SER A 25 -3.07 -7.18 23.78
C SER A 25 -3.32 -5.82 24.44
N MET A 26 -4.58 -5.39 24.44
CA MET A 26 -4.99 -4.12 25.05
C MET A 26 -4.61 -4.00 26.54
N LYS A 27 -4.55 -5.13 27.25
CA LYS A 27 -4.10 -5.18 28.65
C LYS A 27 -2.60 -4.89 28.76
N LYS A 28 -1.79 -5.46 27.87
CA LYS A 28 -0.33 -5.24 27.85
C LYS A 28 0.03 -3.82 27.44
N LEU A 29 -0.77 -3.14 26.60
CA LEU A 29 -0.56 -1.74 26.23
C LEU A 29 -0.56 -0.76 27.41
N LEU A 30 -1.18 -1.11 28.54
CA LEU A 30 -1.09 -0.29 29.75
C LEU A 30 0.35 -0.15 30.26
N GLY A 31 1.19 -1.17 30.05
CA GLY A 31 2.60 -1.14 30.45
C GLY A 31 3.50 -0.31 29.52
N TYR A 32 3.04 0.00 28.31
CA TYR A 32 3.79 0.76 27.31
C TYR A 32 3.27 2.18 27.09
N THR A 33 2.23 2.58 27.83
CA THR A 33 1.56 3.86 27.65
C THR A 33 1.19 4.48 28.98
N ARG A 34 0.90 5.78 29.00
CA ARG A 34 0.39 6.46 30.22
C ARG A 34 -1.11 6.22 30.47
N TYR A 35 -1.77 5.33 29.73
CA TYR A 35 -3.17 5.03 29.96
C TYR A 35 -3.33 4.13 31.20
N LYS A 36 -4.27 4.49 32.07
CA LYS A 36 -4.55 3.74 33.31
C LYS A 36 -5.65 2.68 33.17
N ARG A 37 -6.43 2.72 32.08
CA ARG A 37 -7.63 1.88 31.90
C ARG A 37 -7.67 1.30 30.49
N VAL A 38 -7.92 0.00 30.39
CA VAL A 38 -8.08 -0.71 29.11
C VAL A 38 -9.19 -0.09 28.26
N SER A 39 -10.31 0.32 28.89
CA SER A 39 -11.43 0.96 28.20
C SER A 39 -11.04 2.28 27.52
N SER A 40 -10.09 3.04 28.10
CA SER A 40 -9.59 4.27 27.48
C SER A 40 -8.75 3.97 26.23
N ILE A 41 -7.92 2.93 26.28
CA ILE A 41 -7.15 2.46 25.14
C ILE A 41 -8.09 1.97 24.03
N SER A 42 -9.05 1.08 24.36
CA SER A 42 -10.02 0.54 23.42
C SER A 42 -10.83 1.65 22.72
N ARG A 43 -11.32 2.64 23.48
CA ARG A 43 -12.00 3.80 22.91
C ARG A 43 -11.10 4.59 21.95
N LYS A 44 -9.83 4.81 22.31
CA LYS A 44 -8.88 5.55 21.47
C LYS A 44 -8.50 4.77 20.20
N PHE A 45 -8.29 3.47 20.32
CA PHE A 45 -8.06 2.57 19.20
C PHE A 45 -9.21 2.67 18.16
N ASN A 46 -10.46 2.57 18.63
CA ASN A 46 -11.63 2.72 17.75
C ASN A 46 -11.72 4.13 17.14
N GLN A 47 -11.41 5.18 17.91
CA GLN A 47 -11.34 6.55 17.37
C GLN A 47 -10.30 6.68 16.26
N PHE A 48 -9.12 6.10 16.43
CA PHE A 48 -8.07 6.13 15.40
C PHE A 48 -8.46 5.33 14.16
N LYS A 49 -9.09 4.17 14.31
CA LYS A 49 -9.62 3.39 13.19
C LYS A 49 -10.66 4.18 12.40
N ASN A 50 -11.60 4.82 13.10
CA ASN A 50 -12.65 5.64 12.47
C ASN A 50 -12.08 6.88 11.76
N LYS A 51 -11.02 7.48 12.32
CA LYS A 51 -10.30 8.60 11.70
C LYS A 51 -9.31 8.18 10.61
N ARG A 52 -9.21 6.87 10.31
CA ARG A 52 -8.21 6.30 9.38
C ARG A 52 -6.76 6.63 9.74
N ILE A 53 -6.49 6.90 11.03
CA ILE A 53 -5.15 7.08 11.59
C ILE A 53 -4.47 5.72 11.77
N LEU A 54 -5.26 4.72 12.17
CA LEU A 54 -4.82 3.32 12.19
C LEU A 54 -5.42 2.60 10.98
N ARG A 55 -4.55 2.02 10.16
CA ARG A 55 -4.87 0.92 9.25
C ARG A 55 -4.24 -0.33 9.86
N GLY A 56 -4.89 -1.49 9.70
CA GLY A 56 -4.55 -2.73 10.40
C GLY A 56 -3.07 -3.12 10.36
N PRO A 57 -2.64 -4.10 11.16
CA PRO A 57 -1.26 -4.57 11.09
C PRO A 57 -0.93 -4.97 9.65
N VAL A 58 0.12 -4.37 9.09
CA VAL A 58 0.67 -4.77 7.80
C VAL A 58 1.62 -5.91 8.09
N TYR A 59 1.18 -7.13 7.79
CA TYR A 59 2.06 -8.30 7.86
C TYR A 59 2.87 -8.38 6.58
N ASP A 60 4.17 -8.61 6.72
CA ASP A 60 4.98 -9.09 5.61
C ASP A 60 4.57 -10.55 5.35
N ILE A 61 3.88 -10.78 4.24
CA ILE A 61 3.36 -12.09 3.88
C ILE A 61 4.40 -12.78 3.02
N ASP A 62 5.00 -13.85 3.56
CA ASP A 62 5.83 -14.75 2.77
C ASP A 62 4.94 -15.63 1.89
N TYR A 63 4.63 -15.12 0.70
CA TYR A 63 3.79 -15.80 -0.29
C TYR A 63 4.38 -17.15 -0.71
N ASN A 64 5.70 -17.35 -0.65
CA ASN A 64 6.34 -18.62 -0.98
C ASN A 64 5.99 -19.74 0.00
N LYS A 65 5.57 -19.39 1.24
CA LYS A 65 5.09 -20.37 2.22
C LYS A 65 3.58 -20.64 2.12
N LEU A 66 2.82 -19.74 1.51
CA LEU A 66 1.35 -19.85 1.42
C LEU A 66 0.87 -20.39 0.08
N CYS A 67 1.60 -20.10 -1.00
CA CYS A 67 1.23 -20.43 -2.37
C CYS A 67 2.12 -21.53 -2.91
N LYS A 68 1.55 -22.41 -3.76
CA LYS A 68 2.32 -23.46 -4.46
C LYS A 68 3.13 -22.90 -5.63
N ASN A 69 2.68 -21.79 -6.18
CA ASN A 69 3.33 -21.02 -7.24
C ASN A 69 4.14 -19.87 -6.63
N THR A 70 5.32 -19.62 -7.19
CA THR A 70 6.12 -18.43 -6.84
C THR A 70 5.35 -17.18 -7.24
N LEU A 71 5.13 -16.28 -6.28
CA LEU A 71 4.52 -14.98 -6.52
C LEU A 71 5.60 -13.91 -6.48
N HIS A 72 5.60 -13.05 -7.48
CA HIS A 72 6.49 -11.91 -7.61
C HIS A 72 5.71 -10.61 -7.45
N TRP A 73 6.30 -9.69 -6.71
CA TRP A 73 5.84 -8.31 -6.71
C TRP A 73 6.51 -7.58 -7.88
N LEU A 74 5.69 -7.02 -8.77
CA LEU A 74 6.15 -6.23 -9.90
C LEU A 74 5.89 -4.76 -9.60
N PHE A 75 6.95 -3.95 -9.69
CA PHE A 75 6.89 -2.51 -9.70
C PHE A 75 6.97 -2.03 -11.16
N CYS A 76 5.91 -1.37 -11.61
CA CYS A 76 5.75 -0.97 -13.00
C CYS A 76 5.70 0.56 -13.09
N ILE A 77 6.46 1.14 -14.02
CA ILE A 77 6.37 2.55 -14.39
C ILE A 77 5.82 2.61 -15.80
N LEU A 78 4.68 3.29 -15.97
CA LEU A 78 4.01 3.44 -17.26
C LEU A 78 4.11 4.89 -17.69
N GLU A 79 4.62 5.14 -18.88
CA GLU A 79 4.55 6.45 -19.52
C GLU A 79 3.26 6.55 -20.33
N THR A 80 2.56 7.67 -20.22
CA THR A 80 1.29 7.88 -20.92
C THR A 80 1.20 9.28 -21.53
N ARG A 81 0.39 9.40 -22.59
CA ARG A 81 -0.11 10.68 -23.12
C ARG A 81 -1.61 10.85 -22.88
N GLN A 82 -2.26 9.81 -22.39
CA GLN A 82 -3.65 9.78 -21.96
C GLN A 82 -3.75 10.17 -20.48
N SER A 83 -4.93 10.64 -20.07
CA SER A 83 -5.17 10.95 -18.66
C SER A 83 -4.93 9.74 -17.75
N HIS A 84 -4.42 9.99 -16.54
CA HIS A 84 -4.21 8.94 -15.54
C HIS A 84 -5.49 8.15 -15.27
N GLU A 85 -6.67 8.77 -15.26
CA GLU A 85 -7.95 8.09 -15.05
C GLU A 85 -8.22 7.05 -16.12
N THR A 86 -7.92 7.39 -17.38
CA THR A 86 -8.09 6.48 -18.52
C THR A 86 -7.20 5.27 -18.34
N VAL A 87 -5.90 5.48 -18.13
CA VAL A 87 -4.93 4.37 -17.97
C VAL A 87 -5.29 3.51 -16.75
N ILE A 88 -5.62 4.13 -15.61
CA ILE A 88 -6.05 3.43 -14.39
C ILE A 88 -7.29 2.55 -14.66
N SER A 89 -8.23 3.00 -15.48
CA SER A 89 -9.41 2.19 -15.83
C SER A 89 -9.03 0.88 -16.54
N TYR A 90 -8.03 0.93 -17.43
CA TYR A 90 -7.50 -0.28 -18.09
C TYR A 90 -6.74 -1.16 -17.12
N LEU A 91 -5.87 -0.59 -16.27
CA LEU A 91 -5.10 -1.37 -15.31
C LEU A 91 -5.99 -2.10 -14.31
N LYS A 92 -7.13 -1.53 -13.93
CA LYS A 92 -8.11 -2.19 -13.03
C LYS A 92 -8.74 -3.46 -13.63
N LEU A 93 -8.65 -3.64 -14.95
CA LEU A 93 -9.08 -4.88 -15.61
C LEU A 93 -8.04 -6.00 -15.50
N ILE A 94 -6.82 -5.66 -15.07
CA ILE A 94 -5.74 -6.62 -14.85
C ILE A 94 -5.81 -7.06 -13.38
N GLU A 95 -6.43 -8.21 -13.14
CA GLU A 95 -6.74 -8.76 -11.80
C GLU A 95 -5.59 -8.72 -10.77
N PRO A 96 -4.30 -8.94 -11.12
CA PRO A 96 -3.20 -8.89 -10.14
C PRO A 96 -2.82 -7.49 -9.66
N LEU A 97 -3.56 -6.43 -10.03
CA LEU A 97 -3.26 -5.05 -9.62
C LEU A 97 -3.50 -4.83 -8.12
N ILE A 98 -2.49 -4.34 -7.42
CA ILE A 98 -2.55 -4.02 -5.98
C ILE A 98 -2.74 -2.53 -5.73
N TRP A 99 -2.00 -1.70 -6.45
CA TRP A 99 -2.04 -0.25 -6.29
C TRP A 99 -1.63 0.46 -7.56
N THR A 100 -2.08 1.71 -7.70
CA THR A 100 -1.64 2.66 -8.72
C THR A 100 -1.46 4.01 -8.09
N TYR A 101 -0.45 4.77 -8.51
CA TYR A 101 -0.34 6.19 -8.15
C TYR A 101 0.26 7.01 -9.30
N PRO A 102 -0.31 8.18 -9.60
CA PRO A 102 0.28 9.10 -10.57
C PRO A 102 1.56 9.70 -9.98
N VAL A 103 2.57 9.88 -10.83
CA VAL A 103 3.85 10.49 -10.48
C VAL A 103 3.95 11.84 -11.18
N LEU A 104 4.19 12.87 -10.37
CA LEU A 104 4.48 14.21 -10.86
C LEU A 104 5.92 14.23 -11.36
N SER A 105 6.12 14.06 -12.67
CA SER A 105 7.39 14.27 -13.34
C SER A 105 7.32 15.52 -14.22
N PRO A 106 8.36 16.38 -14.21
CA PRO A 106 8.36 17.63 -14.96
C PRO A 106 8.37 17.43 -16.48
N HIS A 107 8.71 16.24 -16.97
CA HIS A 107 8.93 15.98 -18.39
C HIS A 107 7.96 14.97 -19.00
N LYS A 108 7.30 14.15 -18.18
CA LYS A 108 6.50 13.01 -18.64
C LYS A 108 5.34 12.77 -17.68
N GLU A 109 4.19 12.37 -18.22
CA GLU A 109 3.11 11.80 -17.38
C GLU A 109 3.45 10.34 -17.11
N LEU A 110 3.62 10.02 -15.83
CA LEU A 110 4.03 8.71 -15.37
C LEU A 110 3.00 8.17 -14.39
N LEU A 111 2.63 6.92 -14.56
CA LEU A 111 1.78 6.17 -13.65
C LEU A 111 2.56 4.98 -13.11
N CYS A 112 2.74 4.94 -11.80
CA CYS A 112 3.30 3.76 -11.15
C CYS A 112 2.17 2.79 -10.82
N ALA A 113 2.42 1.49 -11.01
CA ALA A 113 1.49 0.43 -10.67
C ALA A 113 2.24 -0.74 -10.02
N GLY A 114 1.60 -1.38 -9.05
CA GLY A 114 2.11 -2.56 -8.36
C GLY A 114 1.24 -3.77 -8.66
N PHE A 115 1.87 -4.88 -9.04
CA PHE A 115 1.19 -6.14 -9.30
C PHE A 115 1.78 -7.27 -8.44
N ILE A 116 0.96 -8.26 -8.11
CA ILE A 116 1.43 -9.54 -7.59
C ILE A 116 1.07 -10.62 -8.60
N SER A 117 2.06 -11.19 -9.27
CA SER A 117 1.84 -12.18 -10.33
C SER A 117 2.69 -13.42 -10.12
N SER A 118 2.19 -14.57 -10.58
CA SER A 118 3.01 -15.77 -10.80
C SER A 118 3.36 -15.98 -12.27
N ASN A 119 2.85 -15.10 -13.13
CA ASN A 119 3.07 -15.10 -14.57
C ASN A 119 3.41 -13.67 -15.02
N ASP A 120 4.69 -13.33 -14.94
CA ASP A 120 5.16 -11.98 -15.28
C ASP A 120 5.11 -11.73 -16.79
N THR A 121 5.18 -12.80 -17.59
CA THR A 121 5.06 -12.72 -19.05
C THR A 121 3.68 -12.27 -19.49
N GLU A 122 2.63 -12.70 -18.79
CA GLU A 122 1.26 -12.28 -19.06
C GLU A 122 1.03 -10.81 -18.71
N VAL A 123 1.53 -10.34 -17.56
CA VAL A 123 1.47 -8.92 -17.19
C VAL A 123 2.21 -8.05 -18.21
N THR A 124 3.40 -8.50 -18.65
CA THR A 124 4.19 -7.80 -19.66
C THR A 124 3.49 -7.77 -21.02
N ALA A 125 2.86 -8.89 -21.42
CA ALA A 125 2.09 -8.96 -22.66
C ALA A 125 0.87 -8.02 -22.63
N LEU A 126 0.21 -7.87 -21.48
CA LEU A 126 -0.89 -6.91 -21.31
C LEU A 126 -0.39 -5.47 -21.46
N PHE A 127 0.76 -5.10 -20.89
CA PHE A 127 1.32 -3.76 -21.12
C PHE A 127 1.75 -3.54 -22.56
N GLN A 128 2.27 -4.57 -23.21
CA GLN A 128 2.58 -4.50 -24.63
C GLN A 128 1.33 -4.25 -25.47
N LEU A 129 0.21 -4.92 -25.16
CA LEU A 129 -1.08 -4.66 -25.79
C LEU A 129 -1.55 -3.23 -25.55
N LEU A 130 -1.45 -2.71 -24.33
CA LEU A 130 -1.78 -1.32 -24.02
C LEU A 130 -0.91 -0.32 -24.81
N LYS A 131 0.37 -0.65 -25.01
CA LYS A 131 1.31 0.16 -25.80
C LYS A 131 0.95 0.17 -27.28
N GLU A 132 0.67 -0.99 -27.85
CA GLU A 132 0.28 -1.16 -29.26
C GLU A 132 -1.04 -0.45 -29.59
N ASN A 133 -1.96 -0.37 -28.62
CA ASN A 133 -3.22 0.35 -28.76
C ASN A 133 -3.11 1.85 -28.39
N GLY A 134 -1.91 2.36 -28.12
CA GLY A 134 -1.68 3.78 -27.81
C GLY A 134 -2.28 4.26 -26.48
N ILE A 135 -2.59 3.35 -25.57
CA ILE A 135 -3.06 3.66 -24.22
C ILE A 135 -1.91 4.14 -23.35
N ILE A 136 -0.75 3.50 -23.47
CA ILE A 136 0.52 3.92 -22.86
C ILE A 136 1.56 4.14 -23.96
N SER A 137 2.53 5.02 -23.74
CA SER A 137 3.63 5.24 -24.69
C SER A 137 4.81 4.31 -24.42
N ASP A 138 5.09 4.00 -23.16
CA ASP A 138 6.17 3.10 -22.79
C ASP A 138 5.96 2.50 -21.39
N TYR A 139 6.74 1.47 -21.04
CA TYR A 139 6.70 0.89 -19.71
C TYR A 139 8.04 0.28 -19.27
N ILE A 140 8.26 0.27 -17.96
CA ILE A 140 9.36 -0.44 -17.29
C ILE A 140 8.75 -1.36 -16.24
N VAL A 141 9.16 -2.62 -16.21
CA VAL A 141 8.79 -3.59 -15.17
C VAL A 141 10.05 -3.99 -14.41
N SER A 142 9.99 -3.92 -13.09
CA SER A 142 11.05 -4.41 -12.19
C SER A 142 10.45 -5.29 -11.11
N TYR A 143 11.20 -6.29 -10.67
CA TYR A 143 10.87 -7.00 -9.43
C TYR A 143 11.03 -6.05 -8.25
N TRP A 144 10.03 -6.02 -7.37
CA TRP A 144 10.14 -5.35 -6.09
C TRP A 144 10.84 -6.30 -5.12
N VAL A 145 12.05 -5.93 -4.73
CA VAL A 145 12.78 -6.59 -3.64
C VAL A 145 12.63 -5.68 -2.43
N PRO A 146 11.92 -6.09 -1.36
CA PRO A 146 11.94 -5.32 -0.12
C PRO A 146 13.38 -5.27 0.37
N LEU A 147 13.97 -4.08 0.36
CA LEU A 147 15.26 -3.84 1.00
C LEU A 147 15.05 -4.01 2.51
N TYR A 148 15.49 -5.15 3.04
CA TYR A 148 15.66 -5.34 4.46
C TYR A 148 16.81 -4.43 4.91
N ILE A 149 16.46 -3.25 5.45
CA ILE A 149 17.37 -2.34 6.17
C ILE A 149 17.08 -2.47 7.67
#